data_AF-A0A7K5DIE9-F1
#
_entry.id   AF-A0A7K5DIE9-F1
#
_cell.length_a   1.000
_cell.length_b   1.000
_cell.length_c   1.000
_cell.angle_alpha   90.00
_cell.angle_beta   90.00
_cell.angle_gamma   90.00
#
_symmetry.space_group_name_H-M   'P 1'
#
loop_
_entity.id
_entity.type
_entity.pdbx_description
1 polymer ?
#
loop_
_entity_poly.entity_id
_entity_poly.type
_entity_poly.pdbx_seq_one_letter_code
_entity_poly.pdbx_strand_id
1 'polypeptide(L)'
;AVGFATLLFPMIQGEACPPSCSCEALGGSRGLQVDCSSRQLRAVPALPLHTRSLDLRNNSLSRLPAGALDSLPRLQHLDMAGNPWHCDCHLLYLKLWLQDFSAASLGSVRCASPAPVRMKALAELTGNELGMCKRLLPVRCLQFFWRDLILIAGAIITLLLVAWALKFSKKLVCQLNLSRYGLRGRLLRRHIPKNH
;
A
#
# COMPACT_ATOMS: atom_id res chain seq x y z
N ALA A 1 -15.06 -47.37 -30.36
CA ALA A 1 -14.93 -46.80 -29.01
C ALA A 1 -14.06 -45.55 -29.11
N VAL A 2 -14.68 -44.37 -29.16
CA VAL A 2 -13.94 -43.09 -29.22
C VAL A 2 -13.87 -42.57 -27.78
N GLY A 3 -12.70 -42.70 -27.17
CA GLY A 3 -12.44 -42.21 -25.82
C GLY A 3 -12.29 -40.69 -25.85
N PHE A 4 -13.26 -39.98 -25.27
CA PHE A 4 -13.14 -38.55 -25.02
C PHE A 4 -12.18 -38.32 -23.86
N ALA A 5 -10.98 -37.83 -24.17
CA ALA A 5 -10.09 -37.24 -23.20
C ALA A 5 -10.74 -35.95 -22.67
N THR A 6 -11.32 -36.00 -21.46
CA THR A 6 -11.80 -34.82 -20.76
C THR A 6 -10.60 -34.00 -20.31
N LEU A 7 -10.33 -32.93 -21.05
CA LEU A 7 -9.44 -31.84 -20.63
C LEU A 7 -9.99 -31.28 -19.32
N LEU A 8 -9.27 -31.54 -18.21
CA LEU A 8 -9.49 -30.84 -16.95
C LEU A 8 -9.05 -29.39 -17.15
N PHE A 9 -10.01 -28.54 -17.52
CA PHE A 9 -9.83 -27.10 -17.37
C PHE A 9 -9.55 -26.82 -15.89
N PRO A 10 -8.51 -26.04 -15.54
CA PRO A 10 -8.36 -25.58 -14.18
C PRO A 10 -9.58 -24.70 -13.92
N MET A 11 -10.45 -25.14 -13.02
CA MET A 11 -11.50 -24.30 -12.47
C MET A 11 -10.79 -23.07 -11.90
N ILE A 12 -11.02 -21.92 -12.52
CA ILE A 12 -10.69 -20.62 -11.94
C ILE A 12 -11.39 -20.63 -10.58
N GLN A 13 -10.61 -20.66 -9.49
CA GLN A 13 -11.12 -20.70 -8.12
C GLN A 13 -11.95 -19.44 -7.86
N GLY A 14 -13.25 -19.51 -8.10
CA GLY A 14 -14.21 -18.80 -7.27
C GLY A 14 -14.20 -19.52 -5.93
N GLU A 15 -13.57 -18.93 -4.91
CA GLU A 15 -13.56 -19.47 -3.55
C GLU A 15 -15.00 -19.79 -3.13
N ALA A 16 -15.27 -21.09 -2.95
CA ALA A 16 -16.57 -21.60 -2.59
C ALA A 16 -16.97 -21.14 -1.18
N CYS A 17 -18.26 -21.20 -0.86
CA CYS A 17 -18.73 -20.89 0.49
C CYS A 17 -18.04 -21.81 1.52
N PRO A 18 -17.50 -21.27 2.64
CA PRO A 18 -16.92 -22.09 3.68
C PRO A 18 -17.94 -23.10 4.23
N PRO A 19 -17.55 -24.35 4.53
CA PRO A 19 -18.47 -25.37 5.03
C PRO A 19 -19.10 -25.01 6.39
N SER A 20 -18.41 -24.19 7.18
CA SER A 20 -18.90 -23.72 8.48
C SER A 20 -19.85 -22.53 8.37
N CYS A 21 -20.05 -21.97 7.18
CA CYS A 21 -20.82 -20.74 6.97
C CYS A 21 -22.00 -20.97 6.02
N SER A 22 -23.00 -20.10 6.11
CA SER A 22 -24.14 -20.07 5.20
C SER A 22 -23.98 -18.88 4.27
N CYS A 23 -24.05 -19.11 2.96
CA CYS A 23 -23.90 -18.05 1.97
C CYS A 23 -25.18 -17.88 1.16
N GLU A 24 -25.66 -16.65 1.06
CA GLU A 24 -26.86 -16.29 0.31
C GLU A 24 -26.55 -15.21 -0.73
N ALA A 25 -27.04 -15.39 -1.95
CA ALA A 25 -26.91 -14.40 -3.00
C ALA A 25 -27.96 -13.29 -2.81
N LEU A 26 -27.53 -12.04 -2.77
CA LEU A 26 -28.39 -10.87 -2.47
C LEU A 26 -29.34 -10.46 -3.63
N GLY A 27 -29.66 -11.39 -4.53
CA GLY A 27 -30.45 -11.18 -5.75
C GLY A 27 -29.70 -10.37 -6.82
N GLY A 28 -29.69 -10.87 -8.06
CA GLY A 28 -28.93 -10.26 -9.16
C GLY A 28 -27.41 -10.28 -8.94
N SER A 29 -26.69 -9.29 -9.49
CA SER A 29 -25.23 -9.13 -9.35
C SER A 29 -24.80 -8.33 -8.11
N ARG A 30 -25.65 -8.30 -7.07
CA ARG A 30 -25.48 -7.50 -5.85
C ARG A 30 -24.54 -8.12 -4.81
N GLY A 31 -23.90 -9.24 -5.13
CA GLY A 31 -22.90 -9.89 -4.29
C GLY A 31 -23.46 -10.89 -3.28
N LEU A 32 -22.63 -11.29 -2.31
CA LEU A 32 -22.85 -12.42 -1.43
C LEU A 32 -22.97 -11.99 0.03
N GLN A 33 -23.97 -12.48 0.74
CA GLN A 33 -24.07 -12.43 2.20
C GLN A 33 -23.52 -13.72 2.76
N VAL A 34 -22.61 -13.63 3.73
CA VAL A 34 -21.94 -14.77 4.35
C VAL A 34 -22.17 -14.71 5.86
N ASP A 35 -22.92 -15.67 6.38
CA ASP A 35 -23.20 -15.83 7.81
C ASP A 35 -22.36 -16.97 8.38
N CYS A 36 -21.39 -16.61 9.22
CA CYS A 36 -20.52 -17.50 9.96
C CYS A 36 -20.76 -17.38 11.48
N SER A 37 -21.90 -16.82 11.92
CA SER A 37 -22.18 -16.53 13.32
C SER A 37 -22.41 -17.79 14.16
N SER A 38 -21.93 -17.77 15.41
CA SER A 38 -22.16 -18.85 16.40
C SER A 38 -21.64 -20.24 15.98
N ARG A 39 -20.54 -20.27 15.21
CA ARG A 39 -19.89 -21.48 14.66
C ARG A 39 -18.61 -21.88 15.39
N GLN A 40 -18.36 -21.30 16.56
CA GLN A 40 -17.17 -21.54 17.40
C GLN A 40 -15.84 -21.35 16.64
N LEU A 41 -15.82 -20.46 15.65
CA LEU A 41 -14.65 -20.21 14.82
C LEU A 41 -13.53 -19.60 15.65
N ARG A 42 -12.31 -20.14 15.50
CA ARG A 42 -11.08 -19.59 16.12
C ARG A 42 -10.26 -18.73 15.17
N ALA A 43 -10.53 -18.86 13.87
CA ALA A 43 -9.94 -18.07 12.80
C ALA A 43 -11.00 -17.80 11.73
N VAL A 44 -10.83 -16.72 10.98
CA VAL A 44 -11.68 -16.40 9.84
C VAL A 44 -11.38 -17.38 8.70
N PRO A 45 -12.38 -18.08 8.13
CA PRO A 45 -12.18 -19.01 7.02
C PRO A 45 -11.84 -18.26 5.72
N ALA A 46 -11.45 -18.99 4.68
CA ALA A 46 -11.28 -18.44 3.34
C ALA A 46 -12.63 -17.97 2.79
N LEU A 47 -12.78 -16.67 2.55
CA LEU A 47 -14.06 -16.05 2.20
C LEU A 47 -14.14 -15.70 0.70
N PRO A 48 -15.32 -15.84 0.05
CA PRO A 48 -15.48 -15.49 -1.35
C PRO A 48 -15.21 -13.99 -1.63
N LEU A 49 -14.49 -13.67 -2.71
CA LEU A 49 -14.13 -12.30 -3.11
C LEU A 49 -15.32 -11.34 -3.32
N HIS A 50 -16.52 -11.89 -3.58
CA HIS A 50 -17.73 -11.11 -3.82
C HIS A 50 -18.61 -10.94 -2.57
N THR A 51 -18.07 -11.25 -1.39
CA THR A 51 -18.73 -11.02 -0.11
C THR A 51 -18.99 -9.52 0.10
N ARG A 52 -20.25 -9.17 0.34
CA ARG A 52 -20.69 -7.81 0.69
C ARG A 52 -21.10 -7.67 2.15
N SER A 53 -21.64 -8.73 2.73
CA SER A 53 -22.03 -8.74 4.14
C SER A 53 -21.40 -9.98 4.77
N LEU A 54 -20.65 -9.77 5.84
CA LEU A 54 -19.99 -10.83 6.60
C LEU A 54 -20.42 -10.74 8.06
N ASP A 55 -20.98 -11.83 8.55
CA ASP A 55 -21.36 -11.99 9.94
C ASP A 55 -20.42 -13.01 10.61
N LEU A 56 -19.66 -12.57 11.62
CA LEU A 56 -18.74 -13.37 12.44
C LEU A 56 -19.05 -13.32 13.94
N ARG A 57 -20.23 -12.85 14.34
CA ARG A 57 -20.56 -12.69 15.78
C ARG A 57 -20.61 -14.02 16.53
N ASN A 58 -20.40 -13.93 17.85
CA ASN A 58 -20.51 -15.03 18.80
C ASN A 58 -19.63 -16.25 18.45
N ASN A 59 -18.43 -16.00 17.95
CA ASN A 59 -17.42 -17.02 17.70
C ASN A 59 -16.35 -17.01 18.81
N SER A 60 -15.26 -17.73 18.60
CA SER A 60 -14.11 -17.81 19.52
C SER A 60 -12.88 -17.09 18.93
N LEU A 61 -13.10 -16.01 18.18
CA LEU A 61 -12.02 -15.22 17.59
C LEU A 61 -11.35 -14.39 18.69
N SER A 62 -10.06 -14.61 18.90
CA SER A 62 -9.27 -13.83 19.85
C SER A 62 -8.33 -12.84 19.16
N ARG A 63 -7.92 -13.11 17.93
CA ARG A 63 -7.03 -12.28 17.13
C ARG A 63 -7.42 -12.38 15.66
N LEU A 64 -7.05 -11.38 14.88
CA LEU A 64 -7.21 -11.38 13.44
C LEU A 64 -5.84 -11.13 12.79
N PRO A 65 -5.34 -12.03 11.93
CA PRO A 65 -4.10 -11.80 11.20
C PRO A 65 -4.17 -10.53 10.36
N ALA A 66 -3.05 -9.82 10.24
CA ALA A 66 -2.95 -8.68 9.34
C ALA A 66 -3.23 -9.12 7.89
N GLY A 67 -4.05 -8.36 7.18
CA GLY A 67 -4.45 -8.64 5.81
C GLY A 67 -5.61 -9.63 5.64
N ALA A 68 -6.17 -10.18 6.73
CA ALA A 68 -7.24 -11.18 6.64
C ALA A 68 -8.53 -10.65 5.98
N LEU A 69 -8.75 -9.33 5.98
CA LEU A 69 -9.92 -8.69 5.36
C LEU A 69 -9.58 -7.96 4.06
N ASP A 70 -8.30 -7.86 3.70
CA ASP A 70 -7.84 -7.10 2.54
C ASP A 70 -8.26 -7.79 1.21
N SER A 71 -8.55 -9.09 1.25
CA SER A 71 -9.07 -9.86 0.11
C SER A 71 -10.54 -9.62 -0.20
N LEU A 72 -11.26 -8.79 0.58
CA LEU A 72 -12.70 -8.57 0.44
C LEU A 72 -13.02 -7.12 -0.01
N PRO A 73 -12.70 -6.74 -1.26
CA PRO A 73 -12.80 -5.35 -1.72
C PRO A 73 -14.25 -4.84 -1.86
N ARG A 74 -15.24 -5.75 -1.83
CA ARG A 74 -16.67 -5.42 -1.97
C ARG A 74 -17.43 -5.46 -0.64
N LEU A 75 -16.74 -5.70 0.47
CA LEU A 75 -17.36 -5.77 1.79
C LEU A 75 -17.98 -4.41 2.15
N GLN A 76 -19.18 -4.44 2.71
CA GLN A 76 -19.97 -3.26 3.09
C GLN A 76 -20.47 -3.36 4.53
N HIS A 77 -20.73 -4.58 5.01
CA HIS A 77 -21.17 -4.85 6.36
C HIS A 77 -20.30 -5.94 6.99
N LEU A 78 -19.85 -5.67 8.22
CA LEU A 78 -19.05 -6.60 9.02
C LEU A 78 -19.52 -6.51 10.48
N ASP A 79 -19.94 -7.63 11.05
CA ASP A 79 -20.17 -7.74 12.49
C ASP A 79 -19.26 -8.82 13.09
N MET A 80 -18.56 -8.45 14.17
CA MET A 80 -17.58 -9.26 14.87
C MET A 80 -17.80 -9.24 16.40
N ALA A 81 -18.98 -8.79 16.84
CA ALA A 81 -19.36 -8.72 18.24
C ALA A 81 -19.39 -10.11 18.91
N GLY A 82 -19.29 -10.14 20.24
CA GLY A 82 -19.40 -11.38 21.01
C GLY A 82 -18.23 -12.36 20.83
N ASN A 83 -17.09 -11.88 20.36
CA ASN A 83 -15.85 -12.66 20.25
C ASN A 83 -14.86 -12.28 21.39
N PRO A 84 -14.07 -13.23 21.91
CA PRO A 84 -13.13 -13.01 23.00
C PRO A 84 -11.83 -12.30 22.55
N TRP A 85 -11.94 -11.08 22.03
CA TRP A 85 -10.81 -10.34 21.47
C TRP A 85 -9.69 -10.08 22.50
N HIS A 86 -8.47 -10.41 22.11
CA HIS A 86 -7.25 -10.12 22.85
C HIS A 86 -6.63 -8.84 22.29
N CYS A 87 -6.91 -7.73 22.96
CA CYS A 87 -6.52 -6.38 22.56
C CYS A 87 -5.09 -6.06 22.97
N ASP A 88 -4.15 -6.63 22.22
CA ASP A 88 -2.73 -6.29 22.24
C ASP A 88 -2.31 -5.64 20.92
N CYS A 89 -1.00 -5.57 20.68
CA CYS A 89 -0.48 -4.93 19.49
C CYS A 89 -0.87 -5.65 18.20
N HIS A 90 -1.10 -6.96 18.24
CA HIS A 90 -1.48 -7.72 17.05
C HIS A 90 -2.88 -7.34 16.55
N LEU A 91 -3.73 -6.81 17.44
CA LEU A 91 -5.06 -6.32 17.09
C LEU A 91 -5.06 -4.91 16.48
N LEU A 92 -3.88 -4.26 16.38
CA LEU A 92 -3.75 -2.92 15.80
C LEU A 92 -4.24 -2.88 14.34
N TYR A 93 -3.93 -3.91 13.54
CA TYR A 93 -4.42 -3.99 12.16
C TYR A 93 -5.95 -3.92 12.12
N LEU A 94 -6.63 -4.76 12.92
CA LEU A 94 -8.09 -4.80 12.95
C LEU A 94 -8.68 -3.46 13.36
N LYS A 95 -8.09 -2.80 14.36
CA LYS A 95 -8.53 -1.48 14.81
C LYS A 95 -8.43 -0.45 13.69
N LEU A 96 -7.28 -0.35 13.02
CA LEU A 96 -7.06 0.61 11.93
C LEU A 96 -7.98 0.31 10.75
N TRP A 97 -8.10 -0.97 10.38
CA TRP A 97 -8.98 -1.40 9.30
C TRP A 97 -10.45 -1.04 9.57
N LEU A 98 -10.94 -1.27 10.80
CA LEU A 98 -12.30 -0.92 11.20
C LEU A 98 -12.55 0.58 11.30
N GLN A 99 -11.52 1.36 11.69
CA GLN A 99 -11.60 2.83 11.71
C GLN A 99 -11.88 3.39 10.31
N ASP A 100 -11.24 2.83 9.27
CA ASP A 100 -11.44 3.23 7.89
C ASP A 100 -12.72 2.63 7.28
N PHE A 101 -13.11 1.43 7.74
CA PHE A 101 -14.27 0.71 7.21
C PHE A 101 -15.61 1.21 7.76
N SER A 102 -15.83 1.15 9.08
CA SER A 102 -17.08 1.60 9.69
C SER A 102 -16.98 1.81 11.21
N ALA A 103 -17.45 2.99 11.67
CA ALA A 103 -17.51 3.31 13.09
C ALA A 103 -18.46 2.38 13.88
N ALA A 104 -19.53 1.90 13.24
CA ALA A 104 -20.48 0.97 13.84
C ALA A 104 -19.83 -0.40 14.12
N SER A 105 -19.14 -0.98 13.14
CA SER A 105 -18.40 -2.24 13.31
C SER A 105 -17.29 -2.08 14.34
N LEU A 106 -16.57 -0.95 14.34
CA LEU A 106 -15.54 -0.66 15.34
C LEU A 106 -16.09 -0.60 16.78
N GLY A 107 -17.25 0.04 16.97
CA GLY A 107 -17.90 0.15 18.28
C GLY A 107 -18.44 -1.18 18.82
N SER A 108 -18.74 -2.14 17.93
CA SER A 108 -19.25 -3.46 18.31
C SER A 108 -18.20 -4.40 18.92
N VAL A 109 -16.92 -4.16 18.63
CA VAL A 109 -15.80 -4.99 19.07
C VAL A 109 -15.39 -4.61 20.48
N ARG A 110 -15.49 -5.55 21.42
CA ARG A 110 -15.09 -5.38 22.83
C ARG A 110 -13.95 -6.32 23.22
N CYS A 111 -13.04 -5.82 24.03
CA CYS A 111 -11.88 -6.57 24.48
C CYS A 111 -12.24 -7.54 25.61
N ALA A 112 -11.87 -8.80 25.49
CA ALA A 112 -11.98 -9.78 26.57
C ALA A 112 -10.68 -9.86 27.41
N SER A 113 -9.55 -9.54 26.79
CA SER A 113 -8.22 -9.56 27.39
C SER A 113 -7.32 -8.50 26.73
N PRO A 114 -6.21 -8.08 27.38
CA PRO A 114 -5.82 -8.37 28.76
C PRO A 114 -6.72 -7.70 29.81
N ALA A 115 -6.56 -8.05 31.08
CA ALA A 115 -7.42 -7.57 32.18
C ALA A 115 -7.60 -6.03 32.27
N PRO A 116 -6.57 -5.18 32.01
CA PRO A 116 -6.71 -3.72 32.11
C PRO A 116 -7.68 -3.10 31.11
N VAL A 117 -7.86 -3.74 29.94
CA VAL A 117 -8.71 -3.24 28.85
C VAL A 117 -9.97 -4.09 28.68
N ARG A 118 -10.23 -5.03 29.59
CA ARG A 118 -11.39 -5.92 29.51
C ARG A 118 -12.69 -5.10 29.49
N MET A 119 -13.64 -5.54 28.68
CA MET A 119 -14.93 -4.92 28.35
C MET A 119 -14.88 -3.56 27.63
N LYS A 120 -13.71 -2.91 27.53
CA LYS A 120 -13.58 -1.67 26.75
C LYS A 120 -13.86 -1.94 25.27
N ALA A 121 -14.51 -0.98 24.61
CA ALA A 121 -14.70 -1.05 23.18
C ALA A 121 -13.37 -0.78 22.47
N LEU A 122 -13.12 -1.45 21.35
CA LEU A 122 -11.89 -1.26 20.56
C LEU A 122 -11.74 0.19 20.06
N ALA A 123 -12.87 0.87 19.82
CA ALA A 123 -12.94 2.28 19.48
C ALA A 123 -12.34 3.20 20.56
N GLU A 124 -12.47 2.85 21.84
CA GLU A 124 -12.06 3.67 22.99
C GLU A 124 -10.58 3.53 23.32
N LEU A 125 -9.93 2.45 22.86
CA LEU A 125 -8.54 2.21 23.19
C LEU A 125 -7.62 3.16 22.44
N THR A 126 -6.51 3.54 23.07
CA THR A 126 -5.44 4.32 22.46
C THR A 126 -4.22 3.43 22.16
N GLY A 127 -3.24 3.93 21.39
CA GLY A 127 -2.10 3.12 20.94
C GLY A 127 -1.21 2.58 22.07
N ASN A 128 -1.19 3.25 23.22
CA ASN A 128 -0.52 2.81 24.45
C ASN A 128 -1.30 1.70 25.20
N GLU A 129 -2.64 1.70 25.13
CA GLU A 129 -3.50 0.68 25.78
C GLU A 129 -3.49 -0.66 25.04
N LEU A 130 -3.27 -0.67 23.72
CA LEU A 130 -3.01 -1.89 22.93
C LEU A 130 -1.62 -2.50 23.21
N GLY A 131 -0.89 -1.98 24.20
CA GLY A 131 0.49 -2.35 24.49
C GLY A 131 1.49 -1.62 23.59
N MET A 132 2.78 -1.78 23.91
CA MET A 132 3.89 -1.18 23.16
C MET A 132 3.98 -1.78 21.75
N CYS A 133 3.18 -1.26 20.82
CA CYS A 133 3.38 -1.56 19.43
C CYS A 133 4.70 -1.00 18.97
N LYS A 134 5.69 -1.88 18.74
CA LYS A 134 6.72 -1.61 17.75
C LYS A 134 5.96 -1.39 16.46
N ARG A 135 5.73 -0.13 16.16
CA ARG A 135 5.05 0.36 14.97
C ARG A 135 5.68 -0.40 13.79
N LEU A 136 5.02 -1.45 13.31
CA LEU A 136 5.22 -1.89 11.94
C LEU A 136 4.60 -0.75 11.14
N LEU A 137 5.35 0.35 10.98
CA LEU A 137 4.98 1.37 10.03
C LEU A 137 4.80 0.62 8.71
N PRO A 138 3.63 0.70 8.09
CA PRO A 138 3.43 0.09 6.79
C PRO A 138 4.37 0.82 5.84
N VAL A 139 5.35 0.07 5.32
CA VAL A 139 6.35 0.49 4.34
C VAL A 139 7.28 1.60 4.82
N ARG A 140 8.58 1.41 4.61
CA ARG A 140 9.66 2.31 4.98
C ARG A 140 9.46 3.75 4.43
N CYS A 141 8.67 4.60 5.08
CA CYS A 141 8.54 6.02 4.72
C CYS A 141 9.91 6.69 4.66
N LEU A 142 10.81 6.30 5.56
CA LEU A 142 12.20 6.73 5.55
C LEU A 142 12.89 6.31 4.23
N GLN A 143 12.78 5.07 3.76
CA GLN A 143 13.37 4.71 2.45
C GLN A 143 12.73 5.43 1.27
N PHE A 144 11.44 5.75 1.32
CA PHE A 144 10.78 6.53 0.28
C PHE A 144 11.42 7.93 0.22
N PHE A 145 11.49 8.63 1.36
CA PHE A 145 12.15 9.93 1.45
C PHE A 145 13.63 9.91 1.03
N TRP A 146 14.41 8.90 1.43
CA TRP A 146 15.82 8.82 1.03
C TRP A 146 15.98 8.50 -0.46
N ARG A 147 15.10 7.68 -1.06
CA ARG A 147 15.11 7.45 -2.51
C ARG A 147 14.77 8.71 -3.29
N ASP A 148 13.73 9.44 -2.87
CA ASP A 148 13.33 10.69 -3.51
C ASP A 148 14.42 11.76 -3.36
N LEU A 149 15.05 11.86 -2.19
CA LEU A 149 16.14 12.81 -1.95
C LEU A 149 17.38 12.49 -2.81
N ILE A 150 17.71 11.21 -2.98
CA ILE A 150 18.80 10.77 -3.87
C ILE A 150 18.49 11.12 -5.33
N LEU A 151 17.25 10.92 -5.78
CA LEU A 151 16.82 11.28 -7.14
C LEU A 151 16.88 12.79 -7.37
N ILE A 152 16.40 13.58 -6.41
CA ILE A 152 16.45 15.06 -6.46
C ILE A 152 17.89 15.55 -6.48
N ALA A 153 18.75 15.02 -5.61
CA ALA A 153 20.16 15.39 -5.57
C ALA A 153 20.86 15.05 -6.90
N GLY A 154 20.59 13.87 -7.47
CA GLY A 154 21.11 13.48 -8.79
C GLY A 154 20.67 14.42 -9.92
N ALA A 155 19.41 14.84 -9.93
CA ALA A 155 18.89 15.81 -10.91
C ALA A 155 19.56 17.19 -10.77
N ILE A 156 19.81 17.66 -9.55
CA ILE A 156 20.50 18.93 -9.31
C ILE A 156 21.95 18.86 -9.78
N ILE A 157 22.67 17.80 -9.43
CA ILE A 157 24.08 17.61 -9.84
C ILE A 157 24.20 17.57 -11.36
N THR A 158 23.32 16.84 -12.04
CA THR A 158 23.34 16.75 -13.51
C THR A 158 23.06 18.11 -14.17
N LEU A 159 22.10 18.90 -13.67
CA LEU A 159 21.84 20.25 -14.17
C LEU A 159 23.05 21.18 -13.96
N LEU A 160 23.72 21.11 -12.80
CA LEU A 160 24.92 21.90 -12.53
C LEU A 160 26.07 21.54 -13.48
N LEU A 161 26.28 20.25 -13.76
CA LEU A 161 27.29 19.79 -14.72
C LEU A 161 26.97 20.26 -16.14
N VAL A 162 25.71 20.20 -16.57
CA VAL A 162 25.27 20.71 -17.88
C VAL A 162 25.50 22.21 -17.97
N ALA A 163 25.10 22.98 -16.95
CA ALA A 163 25.33 24.43 -16.91
C ALA A 163 26.83 24.77 -16.95
N TRP A 164 27.65 24.01 -16.23
CA TRP A 164 29.11 24.16 -16.25
C TRP A 164 29.69 23.86 -17.63
N ALA A 165 29.25 22.78 -18.28
CA ALA A 165 29.66 22.42 -19.64
C ALA A 165 29.21 23.46 -20.68
N LEU A 166 28.00 24.01 -20.57
CA LEU A 166 27.51 25.10 -21.42
C LEU A 166 28.31 26.39 -21.21
N LYS A 167 28.67 26.71 -19.97
CA LYS A 167 29.52 27.87 -19.64
C LYS A 167 30.93 27.67 -20.18
N PHE A 168 31.49 26.47 -20.04
CA PHE A 168 32.82 26.13 -20.52
C PHE A 168 32.87 26.13 -22.06
N SER A 169 31.89 25.53 -22.74
CA SER A 169 31.80 25.56 -24.20
C SER A 169 31.65 26.98 -24.75
N LYS A 170 30.80 27.83 -24.15
CA LYS A 170 30.73 29.26 -24.49
C LYS A 170 32.07 29.98 -24.29
N LYS A 171 32.77 29.70 -23.18
CA LYS A 171 34.11 30.26 -22.92
C LYS A 171 35.12 29.82 -23.98
N LEU A 172 35.10 28.54 -24.38
CA LEU A 172 35.99 27.98 -25.39
C LEU A 172 35.71 28.58 -26.78
N VAL A 173 34.44 28.69 -27.18
CA VAL A 173 34.02 29.33 -28.44
C VAL A 173 34.44 30.80 -28.46
N CYS A 174 34.30 31.53 -27.36
CA CYS A 174 34.76 32.91 -27.25
C CYS A 174 36.28 33.02 -27.47
N GLN A 175 37.06 32.15 -26.83
CA GLN A 175 38.52 32.10 -26.99
C GLN A 175 38.96 31.75 -28.42
N LEU A 176 38.30 30.77 -29.05
CA LEU A 176 38.58 30.38 -30.45
C LEU A 176 38.22 31.49 -31.45
N ASN A 177 37.10 32.19 -31.24
CA ASN A 177 36.73 33.34 -32.07
C ASN A 177 37.72 34.50 -31.92
N LEU A 178 38.12 34.86 -30.69
CA LEU A 178 39.14 35.88 -30.46
C LEU A 178 40.49 35.50 -31.10
N SER A 179 40.88 34.23 -31.00
CA SER A 179 42.09 33.71 -31.65
C SER A 179 42.01 33.82 -33.18
N ARG A 180 40.86 33.49 -33.79
CA ARG A 180 40.62 33.70 -35.24
C ARG A 180 40.67 35.17 -35.64
N TYR A 181 40.07 36.08 -34.87
CA TYR A 181 40.15 37.53 -35.13
C TYR A 181 41.59 38.06 -35.01
N GLY A 182 42.35 37.60 -34.01
CA GLY A 182 43.76 37.94 -33.83
C GLY A 182 44.68 37.38 -34.94
N LEU A 183 44.35 36.21 -35.52
CA LEU A 183 45.04 35.65 -36.67
C LEU A 183 44.70 36.43 -37.97
N ARG A 184 43.42 36.80 -38.16
CA ARG A 184 42.96 37.62 -39.31
C ARG A 184 43.55 39.03 -39.27
N GLY A 185 43.64 39.66 -38.10
CA GLY A 185 44.29 40.96 -37.92
C GLY A 185 45.80 40.93 -38.21
N ARG A 186 46.49 39.83 -37.88
CA ARG A 186 47.91 39.63 -38.25
C ARG A 186 48.13 39.39 -39.74
N LEU A 187 47.20 38.71 -40.42
CA LEU A 187 47.24 38.53 -41.88
C LEU A 187 46.95 39.84 -42.64
N LEU A 188 45.98 40.65 -42.19
CA LEU A 188 45.69 41.97 -42.78
C LEU A 188 46.83 42.98 -42.56
N ARG A 189 47.53 42.93 -41.41
CA ARG A 189 48.70 43.80 -41.14
C ARG A 189 49.93 43.47 -42.01
N ARG A 190 50.01 42.27 -42.61
CA ARG A 190 51.07 41.90 -43.56
C ARG A 190 50.85 42.46 -44.97
N HIS A 191 49.65 42.93 -45.29
CA HIS A 191 49.26 43.38 -46.63
C HIS A 191 49.17 44.90 -46.80
N ILE A 192 49.61 45.70 -45.81
CA ILE A 192 49.71 47.15 -45.97
C ILE A 192 51.10 47.45 -46.57
N PRO A 193 51.20 47.82 -47.86
CA PRO A 193 52.48 48.26 -48.44
C PRO A 193 52.91 49.56 -47.77
N LYS A 194 54.17 49.62 -47.34
CA LYS A 194 54.81 50.86 -46.92
C LYS A 194 55.04 51.71 -48.17
N ASN A 195 54.15 52.65 -48.44
CA ASN A 195 54.42 53.68 -49.44
C ASN A 195 55.30 54.76 -48.82
N HIS A 196 56.43 54.98 -49.50
CA HIS A 196 57.34 56.12 -49.36
C HIS A 196 56.67 57.43 -49.74
#